data_AF-E1Z383-F1
#
_entry.id   AF-E1Z383-F1
#
_cell.length_a   1.000
_cell.length_b   1.000
_cell.length_c   1.000
_cell.angle_alpha   90.00
_cell.angle_beta   90.00
_cell.angle_gamma   90.00
#
_symmetry.space_group_name_H-M   'P 1'
#
loop_
_entity.id
_entity.type
_entity.pdbx_description
1 polymer ?
#
loop_
_entity_poly.entity_id
_entity_poly.type
_entity_poly.pdbx_seq_one_letter_code
_entity_poly.pdbx_strand_id
1 'polypeptide(L)'
;MHAQSLLSGAAVELAPEQQEQWAACSEVVQQRCGLEAAAAESALLKAFGWKGQGFWRQERVKQCACQEQVAAALDFLSQLGIAEPADLGGLVSSFPEVLGLRVDVMEENVGILRNKWFLKGNVLINTIKRKPRVLGNLIDCEGNCAGMCTRCWAQF
;
A
#
# COMPACT_ATOMS: atom_id res chain seq x y z
N MET A 1 31.89 -18.26 3.67
CA MET A 1 30.48 -18.72 3.67
C MET A 1 29.77 -18.11 4.88
N HIS A 2 29.37 -16.84 4.81
CA HIS A 2 28.58 -16.20 5.87
C HIS A 2 27.34 -15.58 5.22
N ALA A 3 26.27 -16.38 5.17
CA ALA A 3 24.93 -15.86 4.99
C ALA A 3 24.53 -15.23 6.34
N GLN A 4 24.84 -13.95 6.53
CA GLN A 4 24.25 -13.19 7.61
C GLN A 4 22.78 -12.96 7.27
N SER A 5 21.94 -13.58 8.08
CA SER A 5 20.49 -13.49 8.08
C SER A 5 20.04 -12.03 8.17
N LEU A 6 19.56 -11.48 7.05
CA LEU A 6 18.86 -10.20 6.98
C LEU A 6 17.39 -10.41 7.34
N LEU A 7 17.11 -11.00 8.51
CA LEU A 7 15.76 -11.00 9.04
C LEU A 7 15.46 -9.56 9.47
N SER A 8 14.46 -8.95 8.82
CA SER A 8 13.97 -7.64 9.23
C SER A 8 13.47 -7.71 10.68
N GLY A 9 13.38 -6.57 11.37
CA GLY A 9 12.90 -6.54 12.76
C GLY A 9 11.52 -7.18 12.96
N ALA A 10 10.70 -7.31 11.91
CA ALA A 10 9.44 -8.05 11.99
C ALA A 10 9.64 -9.56 12.11
N ALA A 11 10.59 -10.14 11.38
CA ALA A 11 10.80 -11.58 11.36
C ALA A 11 11.33 -12.14 12.69
N VAL A 12 11.85 -11.29 13.59
CA VAL A 12 12.26 -11.68 14.95
C VAL A 12 11.06 -11.79 15.91
N GLU A 13 9.98 -11.04 15.66
CA GLU A 13 8.80 -11.01 16.53
C GLU A 13 7.65 -11.91 16.04
N LEU A 14 7.66 -12.28 14.75
CA LEU A 14 6.65 -13.14 14.14
C LEU A 14 6.86 -14.61 14.50
N ALA A 15 5.76 -15.33 14.71
CA ALA A 15 5.78 -16.80 14.82
C ALA A 15 6.25 -17.45 13.49
N PRO A 16 6.79 -18.67 13.50
CA PRO A 16 7.32 -19.33 12.30
C PRO A 16 6.34 -19.37 11.13
N GLU A 17 5.06 -19.65 11.39
CA GLU A 17 4.01 -19.68 10.38
C GLU A 17 3.78 -18.28 9.76
N GLN A 18 3.89 -17.24 10.58
CA GLN A 18 3.78 -15.86 10.13
C GLN A 18 5.03 -15.40 9.36
N GLN A 19 6.20 -15.97 9.65
CA GLN A 19 7.43 -15.72 8.87
C GLN A 19 7.32 -16.32 7.47
N GLU A 20 6.78 -17.53 7.33
CA GLU A 20 6.50 -18.15 6.02
C GLU A 20 5.47 -17.33 5.23
N GLN A 21 4.37 -16.94 5.88
CA GLN A 21 3.37 -16.06 5.28
C GLN A 21 3.97 -14.72 4.83
N TRP A 22 4.85 -14.14 5.64
CA TRP A 22 5.52 -12.89 5.32
C TRP A 22 6.47 -13.03 4.13
N ALA A 23 7.27 -14.10 4.10
CA ALA A 23 8.15 -14.41 2.98
C ALA A 23 7.36 -14.57 1.66
N ALA A 24 6.22 -15.26 1.71
CA ALA A 24 5.32 -15.41 0.57
C ALA A 24 4.72 -14.07 0.11
N CYS A 25 4.39 -13.17 1.03
CA CYS A 25 3.97 -11.81 0.69
C CYS A 25 5.09 -11.02 0.01
N SER A 26 6.32 -11.15 0.52
CA SER A 26 7.50 -10.46 -0.02
C SER A 26 7.80 -10.93 -1.44
N GLU A 27 7.72 -12.23 -1.71
CA GLU A 27 7.90 -12.80 -3.05
C GLU A 27 6.85 -12.26 -4.04
N VAL A 28 5.57 -12.22 -3.64
CA VAL A 28 4.50 -11.65 -4.48
C VAL A 28 4.79 -10.19 -4.83
N VAL A 29 5.22 -9.37 -3.86
CA VAL A 29 5.56 -7.97 -4.11
C VAL A 29 6.77 -7.85 -5.05
N GLN A 30 7.81 -8.66 -4.86
CA GLN A 30 8.99 -8.64 -5.74
C GLN A 30 8.59 -8.98 -7.18
N GLN A 31 7.86 -10.08 -7.40
CA GLN A 31 7.47 -10.55 -8.72
C GLN A 31 6.52 -9.57 -9.42
N ARG A 32 5.51 -9.05 -8.72
CA ARG A 32 4.49 -8.18 -9.31
C ARG A 32 4.95 -6.75 -9.51
N CYS A 33 5.84 -6.26 -8.64
CA CYS A 33 6.28 -4.86 -8.65
C CYS A 33 7.70 -4.67 -9.20
N GLY A 34 8.39 -5.75 -9.59
CA GLY A 34 9.79 -5.68 -10.04
C GLY A 34 10.72 -5.06 -9.00
N LEU A 35 10.41 -5.23 -7.71
CA LEU A 35 11.18 -4.67 -6.61
C LEU A 35 12.21 -5.69 -6.11
N GLU A 36 13.37 -5.20 -5.70
CA GLU A 36 14.35 -6.02 -4.98
C GLU A 36 13.83 -6.42 -3.59
N ALA A 37 14.32 -7.53 -3.05
CA ALA A 37 13.90 -8.10 -1.76
C ALA A 37 13.87 -7.07 -0.62
N ALA A 38 14.90 -6.23 -0.50
CA ALA A 38 14.97 -5.22 0.55
C ALA A 38 13.91 -4.11 0.41
N ALA A 39 13.55 -3.75 -0.83
CA ALA A 39 12.53 -2.74 -1.10
C ALA A 39 11.12 -3.31 -0.85
N ALA A 40 10.85 -4.54 -1.28
CA ALA A 40 9.62 -5.26 -1.00
C ALA A 40 9.40 -5.43 0.51
N GLU A 41 10.44 -5.85 1.24
CA GLU A 41 10.40 -5.98 2.70
C GLU A 41 10.09 -4.64 3.39
N SER A 42 10.80 -3.57 3.00
CA SER A 42 10.55 -2.22 3.51
C SER A 42 9.12 -1.74 3.24
N ALA A 43 8.54 -2.12 2.10
CA ALA A 43 7.17 -1.80 1.76
C ALA A 43 6.17 -2.52 2.67
N LEU A 44 6.33 -3.85 2.85
CA LEU A 44 5.47 -4.64 3.73
C LEU A 44 5.53 -4.15 5.19
N LEU A 45 6.72 -3.84 5.70
CA LEU A 45 6.88 -3.30 7.05
C LEU A 45 6.06 -2.02 7.28
N LYS A 46 6.03 -1.12 6.29
CA LYS A 46 5.21 0.10 6.37
C LYS A 46 3.72 -0.21 6.18
N ALA A 47 3.39 -1.06 5.21
CA ALA A 47 2.02 -1.43 4.88
C ALA A 47 1.28 -2.11 6.04
N PHE A 48 2.01 -2.83 6.89
CA PHE A 48 1.44 -3.55 8.02
C PHE A 48 1.78 -2.93 9.38
N GLY A 49 2.26 -1.68 9.40
CA GLY A 49 2.41 -0.90 10.62
C GLY A 49 3.56 -1.36 11.53
N TRP A 50 4.53 -2.09 10.98
CA TRP A 50 5.79 -2.44 11.65
C TRP A 50 6.79 -1.30 11.62
N LYS A 51 6.74 -0.47 10.57
CA LYS A 51 7.64 0.67 10.38
C LYS A 51 6.85 1.95 10.10
N GLY A 52 6.78 2.81 11.11
CA GLY A 52 6.12 4.11 11.02
C GLY A 52 4.59 4.01 11.14
N GLN A 53 3.98 5.12 11.52
CA GLN A 53 2.54 5.24 11.79
C GLN A 53 1.93 6.52 11.20
N GLY A 54 2.66 7.18 10.29
CA GLY A 54 2.24 8.47 9.72
C GLY A 54 0.93 8.39 8.95
N PHE A 55 0.74 7.30 8.19
CA PHE A 55 -0.52 7.02 7.51
C PHE A 55 -1.53 6.34 8.45
N TRP A 56 -1.17 5.22 9.08
CA TRP A 56 -2.09 4.39 9.85
C TRP A 56 -2.61 5.00 11.16
N ARG A 57 -1.91 5.98 11.76
CA ARG A 57 -2.33 6.64 13.01
C ARG A 57 -2.67 5.64 14.14
N GLN A 58 -1.89 4.56 14.27
CA GLN A 58 -2.11 3.47 15.23
C GLN A 58 -3.32 2.57 14.95
N GLU A 59 -4.05 2.76 13.85
CA GLU A 59 -5.12 1.82 13.44
C GLU A 59 -4.55 0.47 12.98
N ARG A 60 -3.27 0.44 12.62
CA ARG A 60 -2.56 -0.79 12.26
C ARG A 60 -1.19 -0.82 12.90
N VAL A 61 -0.95 -1.76 13.80
CA VAL A 61 0.30 -1.89 14.56
C VAL A 61 0.79 -3.32 14.47
N LYS A 62 1.97 -3.51 13.88
CA LYS A 62 2.64 -4.82 13.76
C LYS A 62 1.72 -5.97 13.33
N GLN A 63 0.87 -5.72 12.33
CA GLN A 63 -0.07 -6.74 11.85
C GLN A 63 0.67 -7.75 10.96
N CYS A 64 0.32 -9.04 11.04
CA CYS A 64 0.86 -10.02 10.09
C CYS A 64 0.37 -9.68 8.67
N ALA A 65 1.29 -9.73 7.69
CA ALA A 65 0.91 -9.62 6.29
C ALA A 65 0.07 -10.83 5.88
N CYS A 66 -0.91 -10.62 5.00
CA CYS A 66 -1.74 -11.66 4.43
C CYS A 66 -1.57 -11.64 2.90
N GLN A 67 -1.23 -12.78 2.30
CA GLN A 67 -0.95 -12.85 0.88
C GLN A 67 -2.19 -12.54 0.05
N GLU A 68 -3.37 -12.97 0.50
CA GLU A 68 -4.66 -12.65 -0.13
C GLU A 68 -4.90 -11.14 -0.15
N GLN A 69 -4.63 -10.45 0.96
CA GLN A 69 -4.77 -8.98 1.03
C GLN A 69 -3.79 -8.27 0.09
N VAL A 70 -2.52 -8.68 0.10
CA VAL A 70 -1.48 -8.10 -0.76
C VAL A 70 -1.82 -8.33 -2.24
N ALA A 71 -2.19 -9.55 -2.60
CA ALA A 71 -2.58 -9.90 -3.96
C ALA A 71 -3.82 -9.12 -4.40
N ALA A 72 -4.86 -9.05 -3.57
CA ALA A 72 -6.08 -8.31 -3.88
C ALA A 72 -5.80 -6.80 -4.11
N ALA A 73 -4.91 -6.20 -3.33
CA ALA A 73 -4.52 -4.81 -3.54
C ALA A 73 -3.80 -4.60 -4.89
N LEU A 74 -2.87 -5.48 -5.24
CA LEU A 74 -2.14 -5.42 -6.52
C LEU A 74 -3.04 -5.74 -7.72
N ASP A 75 -3.97 -6.67 -7.56
CA ASP A 75 -4.94 -7.03 -8.58
C ASP A 75 -5.91 -5.88 -8.84
N PHE A 76 -6.37 -5.20 -7.78
CA PHE A 76 -7.17 -3.99 -7.92
C PHE A 76 -6.42 -2.90 -8.71
N LEU A 77 -5.16 -2.62 -8.38
CA LEU A 77 -4.34 -1.66 -9.14
C LEU A 77 -4.17 -2.08 -10.61
N SER A 78 -3.98 -3.37 -10.85
CA SER A 78 -3.86 -3.93 -12.21
C SER A 78 -5.16 -3.74 -13.00
N GLN A 79 -6.32 -3.98 -12.38
CA GLN A 79 -7.65 -3.76 -12.98
C GLN A 79 -7.95 -2.28 -13.26
N LEU A 80 -7.34 -1.35 -12.50
CA LEU A 80 -7.39 0.08 -12.82
C LEU A 80 -6.54 0.48 -14.03
N GLY A 81 -5.69 -0.41 -14.53
CA GLY A 81 -4.76 -0.14 -15.63
C GLY A 81 -3.33 0.17 -15.19
N ILE A 82 -2.97 -0.10 -13.92
CA ILE A 82 -1.61 0.00 -13.38
C ILE A 82 -1.06 -1.42 -13.23
N ALA A 83 -0.75 -2.07 -14.34
CA ALA A 83 -0.35 -3.49 -14.36
C ALA A 83 1.15 -3.71 -14.58
N GLU A 84 1.84 -2.75 -15.20
CA GLU A 84 3.27 -2.88 -15.48
C GLU A 84 4.08 -2.94 -14.17
N PRO A 85 5.02 -3.91 -14.02
CA PRO A 85 5.78 -4.05 -12.79
C PRO A 85 6.48 -2.77 -12.35
N ALA A 86 7.05 -2.01 -13.29
CA ALA A 86 7.69 -0.73 -12.99
C ALA A 86 6.71 0.32 -12.43
N ASP A 87 5.47 0.34 -12.92
CA ASP A 87 4.44 1.26 -12.45
C ASP A 87 3.90 0.87 -11.07
N LEU A 88 3.64 -0.42 -10.86
CA LEU A 88 3.29 -0.98 -9.56
C LEU A 88 4.41 -0.73 -8.54
N GLY A 89 5.66 -0.99 -8.92
CA GLY A 89 6.84 -0.72 -8.10
C GLY A 89 7.00 0.74 -7.72
N GLY A 90 6.79 1.67 -8.66
CA GLY A 90 6.80 3.10 -8.37
C GLY A 90 5.69 3.52 -7.40
N LEU A 91 4.49 2.98 -7.58
CA LEU A 91 3.35 3.25 -6.70
C LEU A 91 3.59 2.70 -5.29
N VAL A 92 3.95 1.42 -5.16
CA VAL A 92 4.22 0.76 -3.89
C VAL A 92 5.41 1.38 -3.17
N SER A 93 6.45 1.83 -3.90
CA SER A 93 7.61 2.49 -3.27
C SER A 93 7.26 3.85 -2.68
N SER A 94 6.37 4.61 -3.33
CA SER A 94 5.96 5.96 -2.90
C SER A 94 4.85 5.94 -1.85
N PHE A 95 3.98 4.94 -1.88
CA PHE A 95 2.93 4.72 -0.89
C PHE A 95 2.74 3.22 -0.59
N PRO A 96 3.62 2.63 0.22
CA PRO A 96 3.57 1.21 0.56
C PRO A 96 2.28 0.77 1.22
N GLU A 97 1.65 1.68 1.98
CA GLU A 97 0.42 1.40 2.71
C GLU A 97 -0.75 0.96 1.82
N VAL A 98 -0.68 1.19 0.51
CA VAL A 98 -1.62 0.63 -0.47
C VAL A 98 -1.76 -0.89 -0.36
N LEU A 99 -0.68 -1.63 -0.06
CA LEU A 99 -0.71 -3.08 0.10
C LEU A 99 -1.52 -3.53 1.33
N GLY A 100 -1.71 -2.61 2.27
CA GLY A 100 -2.50 -2.82 3.47
C GLY A 100 -3.92 -2.28 3.39
N LEU A 101 -4.29 -1.55 2.34
CA LEU A 101 -5.64 -1.01 2.22
C LEU A 101 -6.66 -2.12 2.01
N ARG A 102 -7.90 -1.85 2.38
CA ARG A 102 -9.03 -2.68 1.97
C ARG A 102 -9.45 -2.28 0.55
N VAL A 103 -9.82 -3.25 -0.26
CA VAL A 103 -10.23 -3.02 -1.67
C VAL A 103 -11.46 -2.12 -1.75
N ASP A 104 -12.44 -2.29 -0.85
CA ASP A 104 -13.65 -1.47 -0.80
C ASP A 104 -13.35 0.04 -0.60
N VAL A 105 -12.38 0.39 0.25
CA VAL A 105 -11.92 1.78 0.45
C VAL A 105 -11.28 2.32 -0.83
N MET A 106 -10.50 1.50 -1.53
CA MET A 106 -9.88 1.93 -2.78
C MET A 106 -10.91 2.11 -3.90
N GLU A 107 -11.90 1.22 -3.99
CA GLU A 107 -13.03 1.32 -4.92
C GLU A 107 -13.85 2.58 -4.68
N GLU A 108 -14.21 2.86 -3.42
CA GLU A 108 -14.91 4.08 -3.03
C GLU A 108 -14.13 5.31 -3.46
N ASN A 109 -12.83 5.37 -3.11
CA ASN A 109 -11.99 6.52 -3.43
C ASN A 109 -11.82 6.73 -4.95
N VAL A 110 -11.68 5.66 -5.74
CA VAL A 110 -11.70 5.74 -7.20
C VAL A 110 -13.07 6.21 -7.71
N GLY A 111 -14.16 5.80 -7.08
CA GLY A 111 -15.50 6.32 -7.34
C GLY A 111 -15.59 7.83 -7.15
N ILE A 112 -15.03 8.37 -6.06
CA ILE A 112 -15.01 9.81 -5.82
C ILE A 112 -14.16 10.53 -6.90
N LEU A 113 -12.99 9.99 -7.27
CA LEU A 113 -12.17 10.51 -8.38
C LEU A 113 -12.95 10.59 -9.71
N ARG A 114 -13.76 9.57 -10.01
CA ARG A 114 -14.57 9.52 -11.23
C ARG A 114 -15.78 10.44 -11.19
N ASN A 115 -16.45 10.53 -10.05
CA ASN A 115 -17.77 11.16 -9.94
C ASN A 115 -17.71 12.61 -9.46
N LYS A 116 -16.88 12.92 -8.47
CA LYS A 116 -16.72 14.28 -7.92
C LYS A 116 -15.71 15.10 -8.73
N TRP A 117 -14.60 14.47 -9.13
CA TRP A 117 -13.52 15.13 -9.87
C TRP A 117 -13.49 14.83 -11.37
N PHE A 118 -14.45 14.03 -11.86
CA PHE A 118 -14.62 13.73 -13.29
C PHE A 118 -13.38 13.14 -13.98
N LEU A 119 -12.48 12.48 -13.24
CA LEU A 119 -11.27 11.88 -13.79
C LEU A 119 -11.58 10.54 -14.46
N LYS A 120 -11.09 10.35 -15.69
CA LYS A 120 -11.35 9.15 -16.49
C LYS A 120 -10.11 8.70 -17.27
N GLY A 121 -10.10 7.42 -17.65
CA GLY A 121 -9.04 6.81 -18.47
C GLY A 121 -7.63 7.12 -17.96
N ASN A 122 -6.73 7.49 -18.87
CA ASN A 122 -5.33 7.78 -18.55
C ASN A 122 -5.15 8.93 -17.55
N VAL A 123 -6.07 9.90 -17.49
CA VAL A 123 -5.97 11.02 -16.54
C VAL A 123 -6.15 10.51 -15.11
N LEU A 124 -7.11 9.61 -14.89
CA LEU A 124 -7.34 8.96 -13.60
C LEU A 124 -6.11 8.15 -13.18
N ILE A 125 -5.63 7.28 -14.08
CA ILE A 125 -4.46 6.41 -13.85
C ILE A 125 -3.22 7.24 -13.48
N ASN A 126 -2.90 8.25 -14.28
CA ASN A 126 -1.74 9.11 -14.03
C ASN A 126 -1.88 9.92 -12.74
N THR A 127 -3.10 10.32 -12.39
CA THR A 127 -3.36 11.00 -11.11
C THR A 127 -3.06 10.08 -9.93
N ILE A 128 -3.55 8.84 -9.97
CA ILE A 128 -3.28 7.84 -8.93
C ILE A 128 -1.79 7.55 -8.82
N LYS A 129 -1.07 7.37 -9.94
CA LYS A 129 0.39 7.16 -9.93
C LYS A 129 1.16 8.32 -9.30
N ARG A 130 0.70 9.56 -9.49
CA ARG A 130 1.34 10.77 -8.92
C ARG A 130 0.96 11.01 -7.47
N LYS A 131 -0.27 10.66 -7.07
CA LYS A 131 -0.83 10.88 -5.73
C LYS A 131 -1.48 9.61 -5.17
N PRO A 132 -0.74 8.52 -4.95
CA PRO A 132 -1.34 7.23 -4.60
C PRO A 132 -2.05 7.19 -3.25
N ARG A 133 -1.73 8.13 -2.35
CA ARG A 133 -2.39 8.30 -1.04
C ARG A 133 -3.90 8.48 -1.13
N VAL A 134 -4.40 9.00 -2.26
CA VAL A 134 -5.84 9.19 -2.50
C VAL A 134 -6.64 7.89 -2.37
N LEU A 135 -6.00 6.74 -2.63
CA LEU A 135 -6.62 5.43 -2.50
C LEU A 135 -6.94 5.07 -1.04
N GLY A 136 -6.29 5.72 -0.06
CA GLY A 136 -6.44 5.46 1.37
C GLY A 136 -7.05 6.62 2.16
N ASN A 137 -7.60 7.63 1.48
CA ASN A 137 -8.31 8.73 2.14
C ASN A 137 -9.59 8.22 2.79
N LEU A 138 -9.95 8.79 3.94
CA LEU A 138 -11.15 8.45 4.70
C LEU A 138 -12.06 9.64 4.98
N ILE A 139 -11.52 10.86 4.97
CA ILE A 139 -12.28 12.05 5.35
C ILE A 139 -12.10 13.16 4.33
N ASP A 140 -13.12 14.01 4.19
CA ASP A 140 -13.00 15.33 3.58
C ASP A 140 -13.32 16.34 4.69
N CYS A 141 -12.35 17.16 5.08
CA CYS A 141 -12.55 18.07 6.21
C CYS A 141 -13.34 19.33 5.84
N GLU A 142 -13.56 19.60 4.54
CA GLU A 142 -14.41 20.70 4.04
C GLU A 142 -14.16 22.07 4.72
N GLY A 143 -12.92 22.33 5.14
CA GLY A 143 -12.52 23.55 5.85
C GLY A 143 -12.58 23.50 7.38
N ASN A 144 -13.16 22.47 7.99
CA ASN A 144 -13.12 22.22 9.43
C ASN A 144 -12.12 21.10 9.78
N CYS A 145 -10.85 21.47 9.98
CA CYS A 145 -9.73 20.53 10.11
C CYS A 145 -9.94 19.47 11.21
N ALA A 146 -9.94 18.19 10.82
CA ALA A 146 -10.06 17.06 11.74
C ALA A 146 -8.69 16.44 12.14
N GLY A 147 -7.56 17.09 11.80
CA GLY A 147 -6.21 16.60 12.15
C GLY A 147 -5.72 15.33 11.42
N MET A 148 -6.54 14.76 10.53
CA MET A 148 -6.25 13.53 9.78
C MET A 148 -5.68 13.82 8.38
N CYS A 149 -4.83 14.85 8.24
CA CYS A 149 -4.34 15.35 6.96
C CYS A 149 -3.72 14.27 6.06
N THR A 150 -3.10 13.23 6.66
CA THR A 150 -2.48 12.13 5.91
C THR A 150 -3.47 11.20 5.21
N ARG A 151 -4.78 11.32 5.51
CA ARG A 151 -5.90 10.54 4.95
C ARG A 151 -7.06 11.44 4.55
N CYS A 152 -6.80 12.73 4.35
CA CYS A 152 -7.81 13.72 4.06
C CYS A 152 -7.80 14.08 2.57
N TRP A 153 -8.99 14.15 1.98
CA TRP A 153 -9.21 14.61 0.61
C TRP A 153 -8.78 16.06 0.38
N ALA A 154 -8.67 16.90 1.41
CA ALA A 154 -8.16 18.27 1.28
C ALA A 154 -6.68 18.34 0.83
N GLN A 155 -5.93 17.23 0.87
CA GLN A 155 -4.55 17.15 0.35
C GLN A 155 -4.49 16.71 -1.13
N PHE A 156 -5.63 16.32 -1.70
CA PHE A 156 -5.73 15.93 -3.10
C PHE A 156 -5.79 17.14 -4.02
#